data_AF-A0A958SFJ1-F1
#
_entry.id   AF-A0A958SFJ1-F1
#
_cell.length_a   1.000
_cell.length_b   1.000
_cell.length_c   1.000
_cell.angle_alpha   90.00
_cell.angle_beta   90.00
_cell.angle_gamma   90.00
#
_symmetry.space_group_name_H-M   'P 1'
#
loop_
_entity.id
_entity.type
_entity.pdbx_description
1 polymer ?
#
loop_
_entity_poly.entity_id
_entity_poly.type
_entity_poly.pdbx_seq_one_letter_code
_entity_poly.pdbx_strand_id
1 'polypeptide(L)'
;MKILGLISLLVCAFAFGSSRKEQLASELINISLQGATELKTFHSAFQRMIASNDKLPKSQKDRIVGIVKEKMNKQKIEALYVPVYAENYTEADLKALIAFFKSPLGQKYIKADSQIRSKLHKVGMDYGQQVLGEIAVEIQKASLPNPPKED
;
A
#
# COMPACT_ATOMS: atom_id res chain seq x y z
N MET A 1 11.20 23.76 45.47
CA MET A 1 10.08 22.84 45.15
C MET A 1 9.19 23.28 43.97
N LYS A 2 9.28 24.50 43.42
CA LYS A 2 8.39 24.93 42.31
C LYS A 2 8.80 24.42 40.91
N ILE A 3 10.09 24.16 40.68
CA ILE A 3 10.62 23.75 39.37
C ILE A 3 10.31 22.28 39.05
N LEU A 4 10.18 21.42 40.07
CA LEU A 4 9.90 19.99 39.89
C LEU A 4 8.47 19.70 39.39
N GLY A 5 7.50 20.57 39.73
CA GLY A 5 6.11 20.45 39.28
C GLY A 5 5.90 20.85 37.81
N LEU A 6 6.65 21.83 37.31
CA LEU A 6 6.56 22.32 35.93
C LEU A 6 7.09 21.30 34.91
N ILE A 7 8.18 20.58 35.25
CA ILE A 7 8.75 19.55 34.38
C ILE A 7 7.80 18.34 34.26
N SER A 8 7.14 17.95 35.36
CA SER A 8 6.16 16.86 35.36
C SER A 8 4.91 17.19 34.52
N LEU A 9 4.43 18.44 34.58
CA LEU A 9 3.26 18.88 33.79
C LEU A 9 3.55 18.89 32.28
N LEU A 10 4.76 19.29 31.89
CA LEU A 10 5.21 19.33 30.49
C LEU A 10 5.37 17.94 29.88
N VAL A 11 5.88 16.96 30.63
CA VAL A 11 6.02 15.57 30.17
C VAL A 11 4.66 14.90 29.96
N CYS A 12 3.70 15.13 30.86
CA CYS A 12 2.33 14.61 30.69
C CYS A 12 1.62 15.21 29.46
N ALA A 13 1.76 16.52 29.21
CA ALA A 13 1.15 17.16 28.04
C ALA A 13 1.71 16.60 26.72
N PHE A 14 3.01 16.32 26.67
CA PHE A 14 3.67 15.78 25.47
C PHE A 14 3.30 14.31 25.22
N ALA A 15 3.32 13.47 26.27
CA ALA A 15 2.91 12.06 26.16
C ALA A 15 1.42 11.90 25.78
N PHE A 16 0.56 12.75 26.34
CA PHE A 16 -0.87 12.76 26.00
C PHE A 16 -1.14 13.29 24.57
N GLY A 17 -0.37 14.29 24.12
CA GLY A 17 -0.43 14.79 22.74
C GLY A 17 0.03 13.77 21.69
N SER A 18 1.15 13.07 21.94
CA SER A 18 1.66 12.01 21.05
C SER A 18 0.65 10.87 20.90
N SER A 19 0.14 10.37 22.04
CA SER A 19 -0.86 9.29 22.05
C SER A 19 -2.17 9.67 21.35
N ARG A 20 -2.63 10.93 21.46
CA ARG A 20 -3.83 11.39 20.72
C ARG A 20 -3.60 11.45 19.22
N LYS A 21 -2.46 11.98 18.76
CA LYS A 21 -2.13 12.01 17.33
C LYS A 21 -2.04 10.60 16.76
N GLU A 22 -1.42 9.68 17.49
CA GLU A 22 -1.34 8.26 17.10
C GLU A 22 -2.71 7.59 17.01
N GLN A 23 -3.62 7.88 17.94
CA GLN A 23 -5.01 7.39 17.88
C GLN A 23 -5.74 7.90 16.64
N LEU A 24 -5.65 9.20 16.33
CA LEU A 24 -6.27 9.78 15.14
C LEU A 24 -5.63 9.26 13.85
N ALA A 25 -4.31 9.09 13.81
CA ALA A 25 -3.62 8.47 12.69
C ALA A 25 -4.09 7.03 12.46
N SER A 26 -4.23 6.24 13.54
CA SER A 26 -4.77 4.88 13.48
C SER A 26 -6.20 4.86 12.96
N GLU A 27 -7.06 5.79 13.43
CA GLU A 27 -8.43 5.92 12.93
C GLU A 27 -8.45 6.27 11.43
N LEU A 28 -7.64 7.25 11.02
CA LEU A 28 -7.52 7.66 9.62
C LEU A 28 -7.09 6.51 8.71
N ILE A 29 -6.08 5.74 9.12
CA ILE A 29 -5.61 4.56 8.38
C ILE A 29 -6.74 3.52 8.24
N ASN A 30 -7.52 3.32 9.30
CA ASN A 30 -8.60 2.35 9.34
C ASN A 30 -9.79 2.74 8.44
N ILE A 31 -10.22 4.00 8.48
CA ILE A 31 -11.37 4.47 7.69
C ILE A 31 -11.03 4.72 6.22
N SER A 32 -9.79 5.10 5.91
CA SER A 32 -9.35 5.32 4.53
C SER A 32 -9.11 4.01 3.76
N LEU A 33 -9.10 2.86 4.46
CA LEU A 33 -9.11 1.50 3.92
C LEU A 33 -7.98 1.12 2.94
N GLN A 34 -7.03 2.01 2.67
CA GLN A 34 -5.91 1.76 1.75
C GLN A 34 -5.03 0.62 2.30
N GLY A 35 -4.57 0.71 3.55
CA GLY A 35 -3.67 -0.31 4.13
C GLY A 35 -4.30 -1.71 4.29
N ALA A 36 -5.57 -1.80 4.71
CA ALA A 36 -6.23 -3.10 4.90
C ALA A 36 -6.56 -3.80 3.58
N THR A 37 -6.95 -3.04 2.55
CA THR A 37 -7.27 -3.57 1.22
C THR A 37 -6.00 -3.98 0.47
N GLU A 38 -4.94 -3.19 0.58
CA GLU A 38 -3.62 -3.50 0.01
C GLU A 38 -3.04 -4.76 0.67
N LEU A 39 -3.11 -4.87 2.00
CA LEU A 39 -2.65 -6.04 2.72
C LEU A 39 -3.40 -7.32 2.28
N LYS A 40 -4.73 -7.24 2.15
CA LYS A 40 -5.55 -8.36 1.67
C LYS A 40 -5.22 -8.74 0.22
N THR A 41 -5.01 -7.74 -0.64
CA THR A 41 -4.61 -7.94 -2.03
C THR A 41 -3.24 -8.60 -2.11
N PHE A 42 -2.27 -8.11 -1.34
CA PHE A 42 -0.93 -8.69 -1.22
C PHE A 42 -1.00 -10.14 -0.73
N HIS A 43 -1.72 -10.42 0.35
CA HIS A 43 -1.89 -11.80 0.85
C HIS A 43 -2.48 -12.73 -0.20
N SER A 44 -3.51 -12.28 -0.91
CA SER A 44 -4.17 -13.09 -1.93
C SER A 44 -3.24 -13.36 -3.12
N ALA A 45 -2.48 -12.36 -3.55
CA ALA A 45 -1.48 -12.50 -4.62
C ALA A 45 -0.34 -13.43 -4.21
N PHE A 46 0.21 -13.24 -3.01
CA PHE A 46 1.27 -14.08 -2.46
C PHE A 46 0.81 -15.53 -2.28
N GLN A 47 -0.41 -15.74 -1.76
CA GLN A 47 -0.97 -17.07 -1.62
C GLN A 47 -1.12 -17.78 -2.97
N ARG A 48 -1.57 -17.07 -4.02
CA ARG A 48 -1.62 -17.63 -5.38
C ARG A 48 -0.25 -18.00 -5.91
N MET A 49 0.74 -17.12 -5.73
CA MET A 49 2.13 -17.35 -6.17
C MET A 49 2.74 -18.60 -5.50
N ILE A 50 2.51 -18.79 -4.20
CA ILE A 50 3.00 -19.98 -3.48
C ILE A 50 2.19 -21.22 -3.87
N ALA A 51 0.87 -21.10 -4.06
CA ALA A 51 0.02 -22.21 -4.47
C ALA A 51 0.42 -22.77 -5.84
N SER A 52 0.74 -21.89 -6.80
CA SER A 52 1.18 -22.25 -8.15
C SER A 52 2.63 -22.75 -8.25
N ASN A 53 3.37 -22.81 -7.14
CA ASN A 53 4.76 -23.27 -7.16
C ASN A 53 4.85 -24.79 -7.01
N ASP A 54 4.92 -25.52 -8.12
CA ASP A 54 4.91 -26.99 -8.12
C ASP A 54 6.16 -27.63 -7.50
N LYS A 55 7.24 -26.84 -7.27
CA LYS A 55 8.48 -27.33 -6.66
C LYS A 55 8.38 -27.47 -5.13
N LEU A 56 7.36 -26.87 -4.50
CA LEU A 56 7.19 -26.89 -3.06
C LEU A 56 6.14 -27.94 -2.63
N PRO A 57 6.48 -28.84 -1.70
CA PRO A 57 5.48 -29.70 -1.05
C PRO A 57 4.38 -28.87 -0.37
N LYS A 58 3.16 -29.41 -0.30
CA LYS A 58 2.01 -28.73 0.33
C LYS A 58 2.31 -28.24 1.75
N SER A 59 2.98 -29.05 2.57
CA SER A 59 3.35 -28.69 3.94
C SER A 59 4.25 -27.45 4.02
N GLN A 60 5.16 -27.28 3.05
CA GLN A 60 6.02 -26.11 2.97
C GLN A 60 5.24 -24.88 2.48
N LYS A 61 4.36 -25.06 1.47
CA LYS A 61 3.44 -23.99 1.01
C LYS A 61 2.59 -23.47 2.17
N ASP A 62 1.97 -24.37 2.93
CA ASP A 62 1.11 -24.03 4.07
C ASP A 62 1.92 -23.30 5.16
N ARG A 63 3.14 -23.75 5.46
CA ARG A 63 4.04 -23.07 6.41
C ARG A 63 4.41 -21.66 5.96
N ILE A 64 4.76 -21.47 4.69
CA ILE A 64 5.13 -20.16 4.14
C ILE A 64 3.94 -19.20 4.17
N VAL A 65 2.75 -19.64 3.78
CA VAL A 65 1.52 -18.86 3.88
C VAL A 65 1.22 -18.50 5.34
N GLY A 66 1.43 -19.43 6.27
CA GLY A 66 1.30 -19.18 7.72
C GLY A 66 2.23 -18.06 8.21
N ILE A 67 3.51 -18.12 7.84
CA ILE A 67 4.50 -17.09 8.20
C ILE A 67 4.08 -15.72 7.66
N VAL A 68 3.64 -15.63 6.40
CA VAL A 68 3.21 -14.34 5.84
C VAL A 68 2.00 -13.80 6.58
N LYS A 69 0.99 -14.62 6.87
CA LYS A 69 -0.17 -14.17 7.67
C LYS A 69 0.22 -13.70 9.06
N GLU A 70 1.19 -14.37 9.70
CA GLU A 70 1.67 -14.01 11.04
C GLU A 70 2.47 -12.70 11.01
N LYS A 71 3.39 -12.54 10.06
CA LYS A 71 4.31 -11.40 10.01
C LYS A 71 3.71 -10.17 9.35
N MET A 72 2.83 -10.35 8.38
CA MET A 72 2.17 -9.28 7.63
C MET A 72 0.71 -9.17 8.06
N ASN A 73 0.45 -8.98 9.35
CA ASN A 73 -0.90 -8.75 9.83
C ASN A 73 -1.21 -7.26 9.99
N LYS A 74 -2.50 -6.95 10.19
CA LYS A 74 -3.00 -5.58 10.35
C LYS A 74 -2.23 -4.83 11.44
N GLN A 75 -2.07 -5.43 12.62
CA GLN A 75 -1.44 -4.80 13.78
C GLN A 75 0.02 -4.43 13.50
N LYS A 76 0.77 -5.30 12.81
CA LYS A 76 2.16 -5.05 12.44
C LYS A 76 2.27 -3.92 11.41
N ILE A 77 1.36 -3.87 10.44
CA ILE A 77 1.32 -2.78 9.46
C ILE A 77 0.90 -1.46 10.11
N GLU A 78 -0.12 -1.45 10.96
CA GLU A 78 -0.54 -0.26 11.70
C GLU A 78 0.59 0.30 12.57
N ALA A 79 1.34 -0.56 13.27
CA ALA A 79 2.49 -0.14 14.07
C ALA A 79 3.59 0.54 13.24
N LEU A 80 3.70 0.23 11.94
CA LEU A 80 4.63 0.90 11.03
C LEU A 80 4.07 2.21 10.48
N TYR A 81 2.76 2.28 10.23
CA TYR A 81 2.16 3.40 9.50
C TYR A 81 1.72 4.53 10.43
N VAL A 82 1.23 4.20 11.62
CA VAL A 82 0.73 5.18 12.59
C VAL A 82 1.76 6.26 12.91
N PRO A 83 3.04 5.94 13.21
CA PRO A 83 4.06 6.97 13.48
C PRO A 83 4.28 7.90 12.29
N VAL A 84 4.29 7.37 11.06
CA VAL A 84 4.49 8.16 9.84
C VAL A 84 3.36 9.18 9.67
N TYR A 85 2.11 8.77 9.84
CA TYR A 85 0.97 9.70 9.78
C TYR A 85 0.97 10.69 10.94
N ALA A 86 1.29 10.24 12.15
CA ALA A 86 1.37 11.10 13.33
C ALA A 86 2.52 12.12 13.23
N GLU A 87 3.60 11.82 12.53
CA GLU A 87 4.71 12.76 12.29
C GLU A 87 4.36 13.80 11.22
N ASN A 88 3.68 13.38 10.15
CA ASN A 88 3.47 14.23 8.96
C ASN A 88 2.20 15.10 9.01
N TYR A 89 1.25 14.81 9.89
CA TYR A 89 0.01 15.59 10.00
C TYR A 89 -0.14 16.23 11.38
N THR A 90 -0.79 17.39 11.44
CA THR A 90 -1.24 17.96 12.72
C THR A 90 -2.47 17.23 13.24
N GLU A 91 -2.79 17.41 14.52
CA GLU A 91 -4.05 16.89 15.08
C GLU A 91 -5.28 17.41 14.33
N ALA A 92 -5.25 18.68 13.90
CA ALA A 92 -6.33 19.30 13.15
C ALA A 92 -6.50 18.67 11.75
N ASP A 93 -5.38 18.41 11.04
CA ASP A 93 -5.41 17.75 9.73
C ASP A 93 -5.99 16.34 9.84
N LEU A 94 -5.52 15.55 10.82
CA LEU A 94 -6.02 14.19 11.03
C LEU A 94 -7.53 14.19 11.29
N LYS A 95 -8.04 15.10 12.13
CA LYS A 95 -9.49 15.24 12.37
C LYS A 95 -10.24 15.64 11.10
N ALA A 96 -9.73 16.59 10.33
CA ALA A 96 -10.36 17.05 9.10
C ALA A 96 -10.41 15.93 8.04
N LEU A 97 -9.31 15.18 7.88
CA LEU A 97 -9.26 14.01 6.99
C LEU A 97 -10.23 12.92 7.46
N ILE A 98 -10.32 12.66 8.77
CA ILE A 98 -11.30 11.73 9.32
C ILE A 98 -12.73 12.15 9.00
N ALA A 99 -13.07 13.43 9.23
CA ALA A 99 -14.38 13.97 8.90
C ALA A 99 -14.69 13.86 7.40
N PHE A 100 -13.72 14.17 6.55
CA PHE A 100 -13.84 14.01 5.11
C PHE A 100 -14.13 12.55 4.73
N PHE A 101 -13.31 11.59 5.17
CA PHE A 101 -13.50 10.18 4.82
C PHE A 101 -14.79 9.59 5.38
N LYS A 102 -15.33 10.12 6.48
CA LYS A 102 -16.66 9.74 7.01
C LYS A 102 -17.83 10.36 6.23
N SER A 103 -17.61 11.42 5.46
CA SER A 103 -18.67 12.07 4.68
C SER A 103 -19.14 11.21 3.50
N PRO A 104 -20.35 11.47 2.93
CA PRO A 104 -20.82 10.79 1.72
C PRO A 104 -19.85 10.92 0.54
N LEU A 105 -19.22 12.09 0.38
CA LEU A 105 -18.22 12.32 -0.67
C LEU A 105 -16.94 11.52 -0.41
N GLY A 106 -16.43 11.49 0.82
CA GLY A 106 -15.23 10.71 1.17
C GLY A 106 -15.43 9.21 0.98
N GLN A 107 -16.60 8.69 1.34
CA GLN A 107 -16.97 7.29 1.08
C GLN A 107 -17.10 7.00 -0.43
N LYS A 108 -17.65 7.93 -1.22
CA LYS A 108 -17.65 7.82 -2.68
C LYS A 108 -16.23 7.86 -3.24
N TYR A 109 -15.37 8.73 -2.71
CA TYR A 109 -13.97 8.84 -3.09
C TYR A 109 -13.24 7.50 -2.90
N ILE A 110 -13.30 6.88 -1.71
CA ILE A 110 -12.65 5.59 -1.44
C ILE A 110 -13.05 4.52 -2.47
N LYS A 111 -14.35 4.41 -2.76
CA LYS A 111 -14.87 3.44 -3.74
C LYS A 111 -14.42 3.75 -5.15
N ALA A 112 -14.54 5.01 -5.58
CA ALA A 112 -14.17 5.44 -6.92
C ALA A 112 -12.66 5.30 -7.15
N ASP A 113 -11.85 5.67 -6.17
CA ASP A 113 -10.39 5.63 -6.20
C ASP A 113 -9.87 4.19 -6.38
N SER A 114 -10.46 3.20 -5.69
CA SER A 114 -10.18 1.78 -5.92
C SER A 114 -10.52 1.34 -7.37
N GLN A 115 -11.67 1.77 -7.89
CA GLN A 115 -12.08 1.46 -9.26
C GLN A 115 -11.18 2.14 -10.30
N ILE A 116 -10.79 3.39 -10.06
CA ILE A 116 -9.88 4.16 -10.91
C ILE A 116 -8.51 3.47 -10.95
N ARG A 117 -7.91 3.13 -9.80
CA ARG A 117 -6.65 2.39 -9.76
C ARG A 117 -6.69 1.08 -10.54
N SER A 118 -7.77 0.30 -10.38
CA SER A 118 -7.95 -0.94 -11.14
C SER A 118 -7.98 -0.70 -12.65
N LYS A 119 -8.73 0.32 -13.10
CA LYS A 119 -8.77 0.72 -14.52
C LYS A 119 -7.42 1.21 -15.03
N LEU A 120 -6.73 2.05 -14.27
CA LEU A 120 -5.41 2.57 -14.63
C LEU A 120 -4.36 1.46 -14.74
N HIS A 121 -4.41 0.46 -13.85
CA HIS A 121 -3.54 -0.71 -13.97
C HIS A 121 -3.76 -1.44 -15.29
N LYS A 122 -5.02 -1.66 -15.69
CA LYS A 122 -5.34 -2.26 -16.99
C LYS A 122 -4.83 -1.41 -18.16
N VAL A 123 -5.08 -0.11 -18.14
CA VAL A 123 -4.58 0.81 -19.19
C VAL A 123 -3.07 0.73 -19.33
N GLY A 124 -2.33 0.73 -18.21
CA GLY A 124 -0.89 0.57 -18.21
C GLY A 124 -0.43 -0.78 -18.79
N MET A 125 -1.12 -1.87 -18.44
CA MET A 125 -0.84 -3.19 -19.03
C MET A 125 -1.07 -3.23 -20.54
N ASP A 126 -2.21 -2.71 -21.01
CA ASP A 126 -2.57 -2.69 -22.43
C ASP A 126 -1.54 -1.88 -23.23
N TYR A 127 -1.15 -0.70 -22.72
CA TYR A 127 -0.13 0.13 -23.35
C TYR A 127 1.24 -0.55 -23.37
N GLY A 128 1.64 -1.20 -22.27
CA GLY A 128 2.89 -1.96 -22.22
C GLY A 128 2.93 -3.10 -23.24
N GLN A 129 1.82 -3.81 -23.43
CA GLN A 129 1.70 -4.87 -24.45
C GLN A 129 1.84 -4.31 -25.88
N GLN A 130 1.24 -3.15 -26.15
CA GLN A 130 1.39 -2.48 -27.44
C GLN A 130 2.86 -2.14 -27.72
N VAL A 131 3.55 -1.51 -26.76
CA VAL A 131 4.97 -1.14 -26.90
C VAL A 131 5.85 -2.38 -27.12
N LEU A 132 5.61 -3.47 -26.40
CA LEU A 132 6.34 -4.73 -26.61
C LEU A 132 6.10 -5.32 -28.00
N GLY A 133 4.89 -5.19 -28.54
CA GLY A 133 4.57 -5.58 -29.92
C GLY A 133 5.36 -4.77 -30.94
N GLU A 134 5.45 -3.44 -30.76
CA GLU A 134 6.24 -2.56 -31.61
C GLU A 134 7.74 -2.92 -31.56
N ILE A 135 8.28 -3.16 -30.37
CA ILE A 135 9.67 -3.60 -30.18
C ILE A 135 9.94 -4.93 -30.91
N ALA A 136 9.02 -5.90 -30.81
CA ALA A 136 9.16 -7.19 -31.47
C ALA A 136 9.23 -7.06 -33.00
N VAL A 137 8.43 -6.15 -33.58
CA VAL A 137 8.46 -5.84 -35.02
C VAL A 137 9.82 -5.25 -35.43
N GLU A 138 10.37 -4.32 -34.65
CA GLU A 138 11.67 -3.71 -34.96
C GLU A 138 12.83 -4.72 -34.84
N ILE A 139 12.80 -5.59 -33.82
CA ILE A 139 13.77 -6.69 -33.71
C ILE A 139 13.70 -7.61 -34.93
N GLN A 140 12.49 -7.94 -35.40
CA GLN A 140 12.32 -8.80 -36.56
C GLN A 140 12.90 -8.16 -37.83
N LYS A 141 12.62 -6.87 -38.08
CA LYS A 141 13.18 -6.14 -39.23
C LYS A 141 14.71 -6.12 -39.21
N ALA A 142 15.31 -5.85 -38.04
CA ALA A 142 16.77 -5.81 -37.87
C ALA A 142 17.44 -7.19 -37.99
N SER A 143 16.67 -8.28 -37.80
CA SER A 143 17.17 -9.66 -37.88
C SER A 143 17.10 -10.25 -39.30
N LEU A 144 16.50 -9.54 -40.26
CA LEU A 144 16.49 -9.95 -41.66
C LEU A 144 17.87 -9.67 -42.30
N PRO A 145 18.41 -10.59 -43.10
CA PRO A 145 19.65 -10.33 -43.83
C PRO A 145 19.46 -9.14 -44.77
N ASN A 146 20.44 -8.24 -44.81
CA ASN A 146 20.43 -7.15 -45.78
C ASN A 146 20.26 -7.73 -47.19
N PRO A 147 19.41 -7.12 -48.05
CA PRO A 147 19.32 -7.54 -49.44
C PRO A 147 20.73 -7.50 -50.06
N PRO A 148 21.06 -8.46 -50.95
CA PRO A 148 22.35 -8.44 -51.63
C PRO A 148 22.53 -7.08 -52.28
N LYS A 149 23.73 -6.50 -52.14
CA LYS A 149 24.06 -5.27 -52.86
C LYS A 149 23.96 -5.58 -54.35
N GLU A 150 23.16 -4.80 -55.07
CA GLU A 150 23.18 -4.85 -56.54
C GLU A 150 24.55 -4.33 -56.98
N ASP A 151 25.37 -5.24 -57.51
CA ASP A 151 26.65 -4.96 -58.18
C ASP A 151 26.41 -4.53 -59.64
#